data_AF-A0A534RB24-F1
#
_entry.id   AF-A0A534RB24-F1
#
_cell.length_a   1.000
_cell.length_b   1.000
_cell.length_c   1.000
_cell.angle_alpha   90.00
_cell.angle_beta   90.00
_cell.angle_gamma   90.00
#
_symmetry.space_group_name_H-M   'P 1'
#
loop_
_entity.id
_entity.type
_entity.pdbx_description
1 polymer ?
#
loop_
_entity_poly.entity_id
_entity_poly.type
_entity_poly.pdbx_seq_one_letter_code
_entity_poly.pdbx_strand_id
1 'polypeptide(L)'
;MGMMRRTASRLAIGLALVPLVAGTVRAVNPCRAACRLAKQTCLGEATAGFSTARNACLDLSTPAERRQCVQAAKVRRAAAKRTCRDAFGTCTLGCGSGSGTCDASSAGGWLATVNLYRGLAGLASVTERPEWSDGDLKHARYMVETDTIGHSEDPGSPFYTSEGDTAARNSNVAGTSDLNASEGWAVDSWMSGPFHAVGILDPELGETGFGIFHAVGPAIQTAAALDVIRGRTASQAGAFPVVFPADGRVLPIGSFQGHEVPDPLAACPGYTPPTGIALLVQFDPAAPLPTVSASTLTRDGVVVEHCRFDGTTYVNPDPAVQSIGRNVLAARGAVVLIPREPLSKGLSYAASLTADGATLSWSFTVDCP
;
A
#
# COMPACT_ATOMS: atom_id res chain seq x y z
N MET A 1 -12.84 -94.88 -18.72
CA MET A 1 -11.55 -95.58 -18.56
C MET A 1 -10.47 -94.51 -18.42
N GLY A 2 -9.87 -94.39 -17.21
CA GLY A 2 -8.63 -93.63 -16.95
C GLY A 2 -8.66 -92.09 -17.08
N MET A 3 -9.12 -91.38 -16.04
CA MET A 3 -8.92 -89.93 -15.90
C MET A 3 -7.67 -89.68 -15.04
N MET A 4 -6.60 -89.17 -15.65
CA MET A 4 -5.34 -88.87 -14.97
C MET A 4 -5.41 -87.51 -14.25
N ARG A 5 -5.02 -87.52 -12.97
CA ARG A 5 -4.89 -86.37 -12.08
C ARG A 5 -3.68 -85.51 -12.45
N ARG A 6 -3.84 -84.19 -12.50
CA ARG A 6 -2.75 -83.22 -12.33
C ARG A 6 -3.07 -82.31 -11.16
N THR A 7 -2.20 -82.31 -10.17
CA THR A 7 -2.18 -81.45 -8.99
C THR A 7 -1.70 -80.05 -9.37
N ALA A 8 -2.47 -79.02 -9.06
CA ALA A 8 -2.06 -77.62 -9.10
C ALA A 8 -2.17 -77.02 -7.70
N SER A 9 -1.02 -76.65 -7.12
CA SER A 9 -0.90 -75.96 -5.83
C SER A 9 -1.48 -74.55 -5.91
N ARG A 10 -2.35 -74.21 -4.97
CA ARG A 10 -2.91 -72.86 -4.79
C ARG A 10 -1.87 -71.99 -4.08
N LEU A 11 -1.36 -70.96 -4.74
CA LEU A 11 -0.59 -69.89 -4.13
C LEU A 11 -1.56 -68.74 -3.80
N ALA A 12 -1.78 -68.46 -2.52
CA ALA A 12 -2.60 -67.34 -2.06
C ALA A 12 -1.83 -66.03 -2.25
N ILE A 13 -2.35 -65.12 -3.09
CA ILE A 13 -1.83 -63.76 -3.23
C ILE A 13 -2.55 -62.88 -2.20
N GLY A 14 -1.82 -62.50 -1.15
CA GLY A 14 -2.28 -61.50 -0.18
C GLY A 14 -2.26 -60.11 -0.81
N LEU A 15 -3.44 -59.51 -0.97
CA LEU A 15 -3.61 -58.12 -1.40
C LEU A 15 -3.34 -57.21 -0.19
N ALA A 16 -2.15 -56.63 -0.09
CA ALA A 16 -1.86 -55.59 0.89
C ALA A 16 -2.44 -54.26 0.37
N LEU A 17 -3.53 -53.79 0.97
CA LEU A 17 -3.98 -52.40 0.82
C LEU A 17 -2.98 -51.48 1.52
N VAL A 18 -2.28 -50.66 0.73
CA VAL A 18 -1.52 -49.50 1.23
C VAL A 18 -2.52 -48.35 1.41
N PRO A 19 -2.66 -47.75 2.60
CA PRO A 19 -3.51 -46.57 2.75
C PRO A 19 -2.84 -45.39 2.05
N LEU A 20 -3.57 -44.71 1.17
CA LEU A 20 -3.20 -43.38 0.68
C LEU A 20 -3.21 -42.43 1.89
N VAL A 21 -2.02 -42.06 2.37
CA VAL A 21 -1.87 -40.90 3.23
C VAL A 21 -2.14 -39.68 2.36
N ALA A 22 -3.26 -38.99 2.61
CA ALA A 22 -3.51 -37.67 2.06
C ALA A 22 -2.42 -36.73 2.59
N GLY A 23 -1.36 -36.56 1.81
CA GLY A 23 -0.34 -35.55 2.08
C GLY A 23 -1.01 -34.18 2.00
N THR A 24 -1.02 -33.45 3.11
CA THR A 24 -1.35 -32.03 3.11
C THR A 24 -0.36 -31.34 2.17
N VAL A 25 -0.86 -30.82 1.05
CA VAL A 25 -0.07 -29.92 0.20
C VAL A 25 0.21 -28.69 1.06
N ARG A 26 1.42 -28.60 1.61
CA ARG A 26 1.86 -27.47 2.41
C ARG A 26 1.74 -26.24 1.51
N ALA A 27 0.83 -25.33 1.83
CA ALA A 27 0.61 -24.11 1.06
C ALA A 27 1.97 -23.41 0.84
N VAL A 28 2.31 -23.16 -0.42
CA VAL A 28 3.56 -22.47 -0.78
C VAL A 28 3.44 -21.04 -0.26
N ASN A 29 4.30 -20.65 0.68
CA ASN A 29 4.35 -19.27 1.17
C ASN A 29 4.56 -18.32 -0.03
N PRO A 30 3.57 -17.45 -0.36
CA PRO A 30 3.61 -16.62 -1.56
C PRO A 30 4.80 -15.67 -1.59
N CYS A 31 5.16 -15.08 -0.44
CA CYS A 31 6.36 -14.26 -0.28
C CYS A 31 7.64 -15.03 -0.63
N ARG A 32 7.80 -16.27 -0.15
CA ARG A 32 8.96 -17.11 -0.51
C ARG A 32 8.95 -17.51 -1.99
N ALA A 33 7.78 -17.65 -2.61
CA ALA A 33 7.67 -17.88 -4.05
C ALA A 33 8.10 -16.65 -4.86
N ALA A 34 7.65 -15.45 -4.46
CA ALA A 34 8.07 -14.18 -5.04
C ALA A 34 9.59 -13.95 -4.90
N CYS A 35 10.18 -14.19 -3.72
CA CYS A 35 11.63 -14.12 -3.52
C CYS A 35 12.39 -15.07 -4.47
N ARG A 36 11.86 -16.29 -4.71
CA ARG A 36 12.48 -17.23 -5.65
C ARG A 36 12.44 -16.73 -7.08
N LEU A 37 11.32 -16.15 -7.50
CA LEU A 37 11.17 -15.58 -8.83
C LEU A 37 12.12 -14.39 -9.03
N ALA A 38 12.17 -13.46 -8.07
CA ALA A 38 13.10 -12.32 -8.10
C ALA A 38 14.57 -12.76 -8.20
N LYS A 39 14.96 -13.79 -7.43
CA LYS A 39 16.30 -14.40 -7.54
C LYS A 39 16.57 -14.96 -8.94
N GLN A 40 15.59 -15.65 -9.55
CA GLN A 40 15.74 -16.21 -10.89
C GLN A 40 15.96 -15.12 -11.93
N THR A 41 15.17 -14.04 -11.87
CA THR A 41 15.33 -12.87 -12.75
C THR A 41 16.71 -12.23 -12.59
N CYS A 42 17.14 -11.93 -11.35
CA CYS A 42 18.45 -11.36 -11.06
C CYS A 42 19.62 -12.23 -11.58
N LEU A 43 19.52 -13.56 -11.42
CA LEU A 43 20.53 -14.49 -11.95
C LEU A 43 20.54 -14.54 -13.49
N GLY A 44 19.38 -14.35 -14.12
CA GLY A 44 19.21 -14.20 -15.55
C GLY A 44 19.93 -12.94 -16.06
N GLU A 45 19.65 -11.79 -15.45
CA GLU A 45 20.30 -10.51 -15.77
C GLU A 45 21.82 -10.55 -15.58
N ALA A 46 22.30 -11.13 -14.46
CA ALA A 46 23.73 -11.30 -14.24
C ALA A 46 24.40 -12.17 -15.32
N THR A 47 23.67 -13.12 -15.90
CA THR A 47 24.15 -13.97 -16.99
C THR A 47 24.08 -13.26 -18.35
N ALA A 48 23.04 -12.46 -18.59
CA ALA A 48 22.93 -11.61 -19.77
C ALA A 48 24.05 -10.55 -19.80
N GLY A 49 24.25 -9.82 -18.68
CA GLY A 49 25.31 -8.82 -18.54
C GLY A 49 26.72 -9.41 -18.72
N PHE A 50 26.97 -10.64 -18.26
CA PHE A 50 28.23 -11.33 -18.57
C PHE A 50 28.40 -11.58 -20.06
N SER A 51 27.33 -11.98 -20.76
CA SER A 51 27.38 -12.26 -22.19
C SER A 51 27.70 -10.99 -22.98
N THR A 52 27.05 -9.87 -22.63
CA THR A 52 27.34 -8.54 -23.19
C THR A 52 28.79 -8.12 -22.92
N ALA A 53 29.25 -8.18 -21.67
CA ALA A 53 30.61 -7.79 -21.31
C ALA A 53 31.68 -8.67 -21.99
N ARG A 54 31.42 -9.97 -22.12
CA ARG A 54 32.32 -10.90 -22.83
C ARG A 54 32.39 -10.57 -24.32
N ASN A 55 31.27 -10.21 -24.94
CA ASN A 55 31.24 -9.85 -26.36
C ASN A 55 32.00 -8.54 -26.62
N ALA A 56 31.87 -7.54 -25.74
CA ALA A 56 32.64 -6.30 -25.82
C ALA A 56 34.17 -6.52 -25.72
N CYS A 57 34.62 -7.61 -25.07
CA CYS A 57 36.04 -7.95 -25.05
C CYS A 57 36.57 -8.40 -26.42
N LEU A 58 35.72 -8.80 -27.37
CA LEU A 58 36.18 -9.28 -28.68
C LEU A 58 36.85 -8.19 -29.52
N ASP A 59 36.48 -6.93 -29.27
CA ASP A 59 36.97 -5.74 -30.00
C ASP A 59 38.38 -5.32 -29.57
N LEU A 60 38.96 -5.98 -28.55
CA LEU A 60 40.31 -5.68 -28.08
C LEU A 60 41.38 -6.31 -28.98
N SER A 61 42.37 -5.49 -29.34
CA SER A 61 43.41 -5.78 -30.32
C SER A 61 44.32 -6.96 -29.93
N THR A 62 44.74 -7.06 -28.66
CA THR A 62 45.70 -8.10 -28.26
C THR A 62 45.05 -9.30 -27.53
N PRO A 63 45.60 -10.52 -27.65
CA PRO A 63 45.15 -11.68 -26.87
C PRO A 63 45.29 -11.49 -25.35
N ALA A 64 46.27 -10.70 -24.89
CA ALA A 64 46.49 -10.45 -23.48
C ALA A 64 45.37 -9.58 -22.88
N GLU A 65 45.01 -8.48 -23.55
CA GLU A 65 43.91 -7.59 -23.16
C GLU A 65 42.57 -8.32 -23.18
N ARG A 66 42.31 -9.16 -24.20
CA ARG A 66 41.11 -10.00 -24.28
C ARG A 66 40.97 -10.92 -23.08
N ARG A 67 42.05 -11.61 -22.69
CA ARG A 67 42.04 -12.49 -21.52
C ARG A 67 41.77 -11.73 -20.22
N GLN A 68 42.40 -10.57 -20.04
CA GLN A 68 42.18 -9.73 -18.86
C GLN A 68 40.75 -9.19 -18.79
N CYS A 69 40.20 -8.73 -19.91
CA CYS A 69 38.81 -8.25 -20.01
C CYS A 69 37.80 -9.35 -19.67
N VAL A 70 37.93 -10.54 -20.24
CA VAL A 70 37.04 -11.67 -19.94
C VAL A 70 37.15 -12.09 -18.48
N GLN A 71 38.35 -12.04 -17.90
CA GLN A 71 38.54 -12.35 -16.49
C GLN A 71 37.84 -11.32 -15.58
N ALA A 72 37.92 -10.02 -15.90
CA ALA A 72 37.18 -8.98 -15.19
C ALA A 72 35.66 -9.19 -15.31
N ALA A 73 35.15 -9.54 -16.49
CA ALA A 73 33.73 -9.86 -16.68
C ALA A 73 33.27 -11.08 -15.84
N LYS A 74 34.11 -12.11 -15.71
CA LYS A 74 33.83 -13.26 -14.83
C LYS A 74 33.75 -12.85 -13.35
N VAL A 75 34.66 -11.98 -12.89
CA VAL A 75 34.66 -11.47 -11.52
C VAL A 75 33.38 -10.66 -11.24
N ARG A 76 33.00 -9.76 -12.15
CA ARG A 76 31.76 -8.97 -12.05
C ARG A 76 30.51 -9.86 -12.00
N ARG A 77 30.43 -10.89 -12.86
CA ARG A 77 29.34 -11.88 -12.83
C ARG A 77 29.27 -12.60 -11.49
N ALA A 78 30.41 -13.03 -10.95
CA ALA A 78 30.46 -13.74 -9.67
C ALA A 78 30.01 -12.84 -8.51
N ALA A 79 30.38 -11.55 -8.53
CA ALA A 79 29.89 -10.56 -7.58
C ALA A 79 28.37 -10.35 -7.69
N ALA A 80 27.85 -10.12 -8.89
CA ALA A 80 26.41 -9.96 -9.13
C ALA A 80 25.60 -11.18 -8.66
N LYS A 81 26.09 -12.41 -8.93
CA LYS A 81 25.46 -13.63 -8.43
C LYS A 81 25.53 -13.80 -6.91
N ARG A 82 26.52 -13.22 -6.22
CA ARG A 82 26.54 -13.17 -4.76
C ARG A 82 25.47 -12.18 -4.26
N THR A 83 25.44 -10.97 -4.81
CA THR A 83 24.39 -9.99 -4.51
C THR A 83 22.98 -10.56 -4.70
N CYS A 84 22.69 -11.27 -5.80
CA CYS A 84 21.39 -11.92 -6.00
C CYS A 84 21.07 -12.98 -4.92
N ARG A 85 22.07 -13.69 -4.40
CA ARG A 85 21.88 -14.70 -3.34
C ARG A 85 21.69 -14.06 -1.98
N ASP A 86 22.42 -12.99 -1.70
CA ASP A 86 22.32 -12.23 -0.45
C ASP A 86 20.96 -11.54 -0.38
N ALA A 87 20.53 -10.88 -1.47
CA ALA A 87 19.19 -10.30 -1.60
C ALA A 87 18.07 -11.34 -1.42
N PHE A 88 18.24 -12.55 -1.96
CA PHE A 88 17.31 -13.65 -1.70
C PHE A 88 17.30 -14.09 -0.23
N GLY A 89 18.48 -14.15 0.41
CA GLY A 89 18.60 -14.40 1.84
C GLY A 89 17.81 -13.39 2.66
N THR A 90 18.04 -12.10 2.43
CA THR A 90 17.31 -10.99 3.06
C THR A 90 15.80 -11.07 2.81
N CYS A 91 15.39 -11.27 1.56
CA CYS A 91 13.98 -11.41 1.17
C CYS A 91 13.30 -12.57 1.92
N THR A 92 13.94 -13.74 1.97
CA THR A 92 13.37 -14.92 2.63
C THR A 92 13.43 -14.88 4.16
N LEU A 93 14.32 -14.07 4.74
CA LEU A 93 14.31 -13.73 6.17
C LEU A 93 13.14 -12.78 6.50
N GLY A 94 12.82 -11.84 5.60
CA GLY A 94 11.65 -10.97 5.69
C GLY A 94 10.31 -11.73 5.56
N CYS A 95 10.29 -12.86 4.86
CA CYS A 95 9.11 -13.76 4.79
C CYS A 95 8.92 -14.61 6.06
N GLY A 96 8.92 -13.99 7.24
CA GLY A 96 8.75 -14.64 8.54
C GLY A 96 7.49 -15.54 8.65
N SER A 97 7.43 -16.35 9.70
CA SER A 97 6.29 -17.24 9.96
C SER A 97 5.12 -16.43 10.54
N GLY A 98 4.34 -15.76 9.69
CA GLY A 98 2.96 -15.35 10.00
C GLY A 98 2.73 -14.32 11.12
N SER A 99 3.71 -13.51 11.52
CA SER A 99 3.51 -12.46 12.54
C SER A 99 4.11 -11.09 12.18
N GLY A 100 4.37 -10.82 10.89
CA GLY A 100 4.79 -9.49 10.44
C GLY A 100 3.65 -8.49 10.51
N THR A 101 3.95 -7.24 10.88
CA THR A 101 3.05 -6.11 10.61
C THR A 101 2.73 -6.11 9.11
N CYS A 102 1.45 -5.94 8.76
CA CYS A 102 1.07 -5.87 7.34
C CYS A 102 1.25 -4.43 6.91
N ASP A 103 2.51 -4.02 6.84
CA ASP A 103 2.83 -2.71 6.29
C ASP A 103 2.97 -2.91 4.78
N ALA A 104 2.25 -2.10 4.01
CA ALA A 104 2.41 -2.06 2.55
C ALA A 104 3.86 -1.72 2.14
N SER A 105 4.62 -1.18 3.08
CA SER A 105 5.95 -0.58 2.95
C SER A 105 7.12 -1.53 2.68
N SER A 106 6.92 -2.85 2.64
CA SER A 106 8.06 -3.80 2.64
C SER A 106 8.83 -3.96 1.31
N ALA A 107 8.50 -3.23 0.22
CA ALA A 107 9.15 -3.46 -1.08
C ALA A 107 9.35 -2.28 -2.08
N GLY A 108 9.04 -1.01 -1.79
CA GLY A 108 9.14 0.00 -2.88
C GLY A 108 9.16 1.51 -2.58
N GLY A 109 9.34 1.95 -1.33
CA GLY A 109 9.36 3.39 -0.98
C GLY A 109 7.99 4.07 -1.04
N TRP A 110 7.94 5.38 -0.78
CA TRP A 110 6.68 6.15 -0.72
C TRP A 110 5.84 6.03 -1.99
N LEU A 111 6.46 6.18 -3.17
CA LEU A 111 5.74 6.25 -4.45
C LEU A 111 5.09 4.91 -4.81
N ALA A 112 5.78 3.79 -4.56
CA ALA A 112 5.20 2.46 -4.75
C ALA A 112 4.04 2.23 -3.77
N THR A 113 4.14 2.73 -2.54
CA THR A 113 3.08 2.60 -1.53
C THR A 113 1.85 3.42 -1.92
N VAL A 114 2.02 4.67 -2.36
CA VAL A 114 0.94 5.50 -2.93
C VAL A 114 0.28 4.78 -4.11
N ASN A 115 1.10 4.28 -5.04
CA ASN A 115 0.58 3.60 -6.24
C ASN A 115 -0.06 2.25 -5.95
N LEU A 116 0.34 1.56 -4.87
CA LEU A 116 -0.36 0.38 -4.38
C LEU A 116 -1.79 0.76 -3.97
N TYR A 117 -1.97 1.73 -3.08
CA TYR A 117 -3.29 2.14 -2.61
C TYR A 117 -4.18 2.67 -3.74
N ARG A 118 -3.62 3.45 -4.66
CA ARG A 118 -4.33 3.87 -5.88
C ARG A 118 -4.78 2.69 -6.72
N GLY A 119 -3.93 1.67 -6.90
CA GLY A 119 -4.28 0.42 -7.56
C GLY A 119 -5.39 -0.37 -6.85
N LEU A 120 -5.43 -0.33 -5.51
CA LEU A 120 -6.52 -0.91 -4.71
C LEU A 120 -7.85 -0.17 -4.91
N ALA A 121 -7.84 1.09 -5.33
CA ALA A 121 -9.04 1.83 -5.76
C ALA A 121 -9.33 1.72 -7.27
N GLY A 122 -8.51 0.98 -8.03
CA GLY A 122 -8.63 0.90 -9.50
C GLY A 122 -8.16 2.15 -10.24
N LEU A 123 -7.39 3.02 -9.60
CA LEU A 123 -6.87 4.26 -10.17
C LEU A 123 -5.54 4.06 -10.88
N ALA A 124 -5.26 4.95 -11.82
CA ALA A 124 -3.95 5.05 -12.46
C ALA A 124 -2.86 5.46 -11.44
N SER A 125 -1.65 4.95 -11.64
CA SER A 125 -0.48 5.37 -10.87
C SER A 125 -0.15 6.84 -11.11
N VAL A 126 0.35 7.51 -10.08
CA VAL A 126 0.93 8.85 -10.15
C VAL A 126 2.43 8.77 -10.43
N THR A 127 2.97 9.87 -10.93
CA THR A 127 4.41 10.07 -11.13
C THR A 127 4.95 11.16 -10.21
N GLU A 128 6.23 11.04 -9.83
CA GLU A 128 6.90 12.04 -9.00
C GLU A 128 7.25 13.29 -9.81
N ARG A 129 7.06 14.46 -9.19
CA ARG A 129 7.64 15.74 -9.59
C ARG A 129 8.77 16.09 -8.62
N PRO A 130 10.05 15.98 -9.03
CA PRO A 130 11.18 16.20 -8.13
C PRO A 130 11.19 17.60 -7.49
N GLU A 131 10.72 18.62 -8.20
CA GLU A 131 10.63 19.98 -7.68
C GLU A 131 9.59 20.11 -6.56
N TRP A 132 8.54 19.28 -6.57
CA TRP A 132 7.55 19.25 -5.50
C TRP A 132 8.07 18.46 -4.30
N SER A 133 8.73 17.32 -4.53
CA SER A 133 9.41 16.56 -3.49
C SER A 133 10.45 17.39 -2.72
N ASP A 134 11.20 18.28 -3.40
CA ASP A 134 12.11 19.22 -2.73
C ASP A 134 11.36 20.18 -1.79
N GLY A 135 10.22 20.72 -2.22
CA GLY A 135 9.34 21.53 -1.38
C GLY A 135 8.78 20.75 -0.19
N ASP A 136 8.28 19.53 -0.43
CA ASP A 136 7.75 18.66 0.62
C ASP A 136 8.84 18.29 1.66
N LEU A 137 10.08 18.08 1.22
CA LEU A 137 11.22 17.82 2.11
C LEU A 137 11.56 19.06 2.96
N LYS A 138 11.57 20.25 2.35
CA LYS A 138 11.77 21.51 3.09
C LYS A 138 10.68 21.73 4.13
N HIS A 139 9.43 21.43 3.78
CA HIS A 139 8.33 21.56 4.73
C HIS A 139 8.37 20.52 5.85
N ALA A 140 8.70 19.27 5.52
CA ALA A 140 8.96 18.24 6.52
C ALA A 140 10.05 18.66 7.51
N ARG A 141 11.13 19.27 7.01
CA ARG A 141 12.17 19.85 7.85
C ARG A 141 11.64 20.99 8.72
N TYR A 142 10.89 21.93 8.15
CA TYR A 142 10.27 23.01 8.90
C TYR A 142 9.47 22.45 10.09
N MET A 143 8.60 21.47 9.86
CA MET A 143 7.76 20.88 10.91
C MET A 143 8.55 20.27 12.06
N VAL A 144 9.65 19.57 11.77
CA VAL A 144 10.54 18.99 12.80
C VAL A 144 11.28 20.08 13.56
N GLU A 145 11.83 21.07 12.86
CA GLU A 145 12.69 22.10 13.45
C GLU A 145 11.90 23.13 14.27
N THR A 146 10.62 23.34 13.95
CA THR A 146 9.71 24.23 14.71
C THR A 146 8.80 23.49 15.69
N ASP A 147 8.84 22.15 15.72
CA ASP A 147 7.98 21.29 16.53
C ASP A 147 6.47 21.57 16.32
N THR A 148 6.08 21.78 15.05
CA THR A 148 4.68 22.06 14.65
C THR A 148 4.27 21.25 13.43
N ILE A 149 3.06 20.70 13.42
CA ILE A 149 2.44 20.10 12.22
C ILE A 149 1.37 21.07 11.70
N GLY A 150 1.40 21.40 10.41
CA GLY A 150 0.41 22.29 9.82
C GLY A 150 0.60 22.49 8.31
N HIS A 151 -0.27 23.30 7.72
CA HIS A 151 -0.32 23.56 6.28
C HIS A 151 0.19 24.95 5.88
N SER A 152 1.11 25.53 6.67
CA SER A 152 1.73 26.82 6.41
C SER A 152 3.04 26.97 7.16
N GLU A 153 3.95 27.78 6.63
CA GLU A 153 5.15 28.20 7.35
C GLU A 153 5.07 29.67 7.77
N ASP A 154 5.69 30.01 8.90
CA ASP A 154 5.87 31.40 9.34
C ASP A 154 7.08 32.02 8.61
N PRO A 155 6.91 33.08 7.79
CA PRO A 155 8.02 33.77 7.13
C PRO A 155 9.08 34.36 8.07
N GLY A 156 8.77 34.50 9.36
CA GLY A 156 9.73 34.91 10.40
C GLY A 156 10.64 33.78 10.90
N SER A 157 10.33 32.52 10.60
CA SER A 157 11.11 31.35 11.03
C SER A 157 12.43 31.26 10.26
N PRO A 158 13.56 30.90 10.92
CA PRO A 158 14.82 30.64 10.24
C PRO A 158 14.78 29.39 9.33
N PHE A 159 13.74 28.56 9.46
CA PHE A 159 13.54 27.37 8.63
C PHE A 159 12.56 27.59 7.48
N TYR A 160 11.97 28.78 7.37
CA TYR A 160 11.04 29.12 6.30
C TYR A 160 11.68 29.01 4.93
N THR A 161 10.93 28.44 3.98
CA THR A 161 11.26 28.52 2.55
C THR A 161 9.97 28.76 1.75
N SER A 162 10.07 29.50 0.63
CA SER A 162 8.93 29.68 -0.27
C SER A 162 8.42 28.37 -0.85
N GLU A 163 9.33 27.42 -1.13
CA GLU A 163 8.96 26.11 -1.68
C GLU A 163 8.29 25.22 -0.62
N GLY A 164 8.80 25.22 0.62
CA GLY A 164 8.22 24.48 1.73
C GLY A 164 6.83 25.00 2.10
N ASP A 165 6.67 26.32 2.21
CA ASP A 165 5.36 26.95 2.45
C ASP A 165 4.36 26.72 1.29
N THR A 166 4.85 26.57 0.06
CA THR A 166 4.00 26.13 -1.06
C THR A 166 3.60 24.68 -0.88
N ALA A 167 4.53 23.78 -0.54
CA ALA A 167 4.23 22.38 -0.29
C ALA A 167 3.24 22.19 0.88
N ALA A 168 3.44 22.90 1.99
CA ALA A 168 2.58 22.90 3.17
C ALA A 168 1.08 23.03 2.82
N ARG A 169 0.75 23.98 1.93
CA ARG A 169 -0.62 24.29 1.51
C ARG A 169 -1.23 23.29 0.53
N ASN A 170 -0.40 22.46 -0.09
CA ASN A 170 -0.81 21.54 -1.15
C ASN A 170 -0.70 20.05 -0.75
N SER A 171 -0.17 19.78 0.44
CA SER A 171 0.21 18.44 0.85
C SER A 171 -0.60 17.92 2.03
N ASN A 172 -0.82 16.61 2.05
CA ASN A 172 -1.06 15.90 3.30
C ASN A 172 0.21 16.02 4.17
N VAL A 173 0.06 16.19 5.49
CA VAL A 173 1.20 16.30 6.42
C VAL A 173 1.06 15.31 7.56
N ALA A 174 2.19 14.82 8.07
CA ALA A 174 2.23 13.92 9.22
C ALA A 174 3.49 14.18 10.05
N GLY A 175 3.41 13.90 11.35
CA GLY A 175 4.54 13.97 12.27
C GLY A 175 4.45 12.90 13.36
N THR A 176 5.61 12.44 13.83
CA THR A 176 5.74 11.41 14.86
C THR A 176 7.01 11.60 15.67
N SER A 177 7.01 11.08 16.90
CA SER A 177 8.20 11.02 17.76
C SER A 177 9.13 9.85 17.41
N ASP A 178 8.73 8.95 16.52
CA ASP A 178 9.59 7.87 16.03
C ASP A 178 10.59 8.40 15.00
N LEU A 179 11.86 8.53 15.42
CA LEU A 179 12.98 8.94 14.57
C LEU A 179 13.24 8.00 13.38
N ASN A 180 12.76 6.76 13.44
CA ASN A 180 12.98 5.75 12.39
C ASN A 180 11.71 5.45 11.58
N ALA A 181 10.67 6.29 11.71
CA ALA A 181 9.44 6.11 10.95
C ALA A 181 9.75 6.09 9.44
N SER A 182 9.21 5.10 8.73
CA SER A 182 9.53 4.93 7.31
C SER A 182 8.70 5.85 6.40
N GLU A 183 9.13 5.98 5.16
CA GLU A 183 8.29 6.57 4.10
C GLU A 183 6.91 5.91 3.99
N GLY A 184 6.87 4.58 4.06
CA GLY A 184 5.63 3.83 3.99
C GLY A 184 4.74 4.03 5.21
N TRP A 185 5.31 4.29 6.40
CA TRP A 185 4.54 4.68 7.58
C TRP A 185 3.72 5.94 7.32
N ALA A 186 4.30 6.96 6.67
CA ALA A 186 3.59 8.21 6.39
C ALA A 186 2.39 7.94 5.48
N VAL A 187 2.59 7.18 4.41
CA VAL A 187 1.53 6.81 3.46
C VAL A 187 0.45 5.95 4.13
N ASP A 188 0.83 4.92 4.89
CA ASP A 188 -0.12 4.05 5.60
C ASP A 188 -0.93 4.84 6.64
N SER A 189 -0.30 5.80 7.32
CA SER A 189 -0.97 6.69 8.28
C SER A 189 -2.04 7.54 7.61
N TRP A 190 -1.69 8.21 6.50
CA TRP A 190 -2.66 8.99 5.71
C TRP A 190 -3.77 8.13 5.11
N MET A 191 -3.45 6.92 4.67
CA MET A 191 -4.46 6.02 4.08
C MET A 191 -5.40 5.40 5.12
N SER A 192 -5.01 5.37 6.39
CA SER A 192 -5.86 4.85 7.46
C SER A 192 -7.04 5.76 7.82
N GLY A 193 -6.90 7.08 7.59
CA GLY A 193 -7.91 8.10 7.88
C GLY A 193 -8.56 8.65 6.60
N PRO A 194 -9.87 8.96 6.60
CA PRO A 194 -10.56 9.39 5.39
C PRO A 194 -10.11 10.73 4.82
N PHE A 195 -9.75 11.72 5.64
CA PHE A 195 -9.51 13.09 5.14
C PHE A 195 -8.22 13.21 4.33
N HIS A 196 -7.16 12.50 4.74
CA HIS A 196 -5.95 12.42 3.94
C HIS A 196 -6.08 11.43 2.78
N ALA A 197 -6.75 10.28 2.99
CA ALA A 197 -6.90 9.25 1.98
C ALA A 197 -7.63 9.74 0.72
N VAL A 198 -8.67 10.58 0.86
CA VAL A 198 -9.40 11.11 -0.32
C VAL A 198 -8.49 11.90 -1.26
N GLY A 199 -7.48 12.63 -0.76
CA GLY A 199 -6.50 13.33 -1.59
C GLY A 199 -5.60 12.38 -2.37
N ILE A 200 -5.13 11.31 -1.74
CA ILE A 200 -4.27 10.30 -2.37
C ILE A 200 -5.04 9.50 -3.43
N LEU A 201 -6.32 9.23 -3.16
CA LEU A 201 -7.24 8.52 -4.03
C LEU A 201 -7.98 9.46 -5.00
N ASP A 202 -7.56 10.71 -5.14
CA ASP A 202 -8.18 11.65 -6.07
C ASP A 202 -7.97 11.16 -7.51
N PRO A 203 -9.04 10.92 -8.30
CA PRO A 203 -8.91 10.38 -9.66
C PRO A 203 -8.25 11.37 -10.63
N GLU A 204 -8.26 12.67 -10.31
CA GLU A 204 -7.63 13.70 -11.12
C GLU A 204 -6.14 13.83 -10.83
N LEU A 205 -5.63 13.25 -9.73
CA LEU A 205 -4.22 13.32 -9.37
C LEU A 205 -3.39 12.39 -10.28
N GLY A 206 -2.50 12.98 -11.09
CA GLY A 206 -1.56 12.24 -11.94
C GLY A 206 -0.09 12.42 -11.55
N GLU A 207 0.20 13.46 -10.79
CA GLU A 207 1.55 13.85 -10.39
C GLU A 207 1.56 14.25 -8.91
N THR A 208 2.67 14.02 -8.22
CA THR A 208 2.78 14.27 -6.78
C THR A 208 4.23 14.54 -6.38
N GLY A 209 4.44 15.07 -5.19
CA GLY A 209 5.76 15.22 -4.55
C GLY A 209 5.69 14.63 -3.15
N PHE A 210 6.82 14.15 -2.63
CA PHE A 210 6.92 13.64 -1.28
C PHE A 210 8.25 14.03 -0.64
N GLY A 211 8.20 14.32 0.65
CA GLY A 211 9.38 14.55 1.46
C GLY A 211 9.19 14.03 2.87
N ILE A 212 10.24 13.44 3.42
CA ILE A 212 10.31 13.02 4.82
C ILE A 212 11.63 13.51 5.42
N PHE A 213 11.58 14.04 6.63
CA PHE A 213 12.75 14.55 7.33
C PHE A 213 12.81 13.96 8.75
N HIS A 214 14.02 13.60 9.16
CA HIS A 214 14.31 13.02 10.47
C HIS A 214 15.34 13.87 11.19
N ALA A 215 15.05 14.31 12.41
CA ALA A 215 16.03 14.87 13.31
C ALA A 215 15.60 14.65 14.76
N VAL A 216 16.56 14.66 15.67
CA VAL A 216 16.25 14.60 17.10
C VAL A 216 15.61 15.94 17.50
N GLY A 217 14.30 15.93 17.66
CA GLY A 217 13.48 17.05 18.11
C GLY A 217 12.80 16.76 19.47
N PRO A 218 11.97 17.69 19.96
CA PRO A 218 11.22 17.53 21.19
C PRO A 218 10.08 16.52 21.00
N ALA A 219 8.95 16.93 20.41
CA ALA A 219 7.79 16.06 20.23
C ALA A 219 7.79 15.39 18.84
N ILE A 220 8.21 16.12 17.81
CA ILE A 220 8.25 15.63 16.43
C ILE A 220 9.70 15.35 16.07
N GLN A 221 10.02 14.09 15.78
CA GLN A 221 11.35 13.64 15.38
C GLN A 221 11.39 13.22 13.90
N THR A 222 10.24 12.84 13.36
CA THR A 222 10.04 12.60 11.94
C THR A 222 8.80 13.34 11.49
N ALA A 223 8.88 14.04 10.36
CA ALA A 223 7.71 14.59 9.69
C ALA A 223 7.76 14.30 8.20
N ALA A 224 6.59 14.25 7.56
CA ALA A 224 6.44 13.98 6.14
C ALA A 224 5.36 14.87 5.52
N ALA A 225 5.52 15.15 4.23
CA ALA A 225 4.52 15.83 3.40
C ALA A 225 4.36 15.09 2.06
N LEU A 226 3.12 15.04 1.54
CA LEU A 226 2.78 14.45 0.24
C LEU A 226 1.81 15.36 -0.51
N ASP A 227 2.23 15.89 -1.65
CA ASP A 227 1.40 16.77 -2.47
C ASP A 227 0.22 16.02 -3.09
N VAL A 228 -1.00 16.45 -2.77
CA VAL A 228 -2.25 15.86 -3.27
C VAL A 228 -3.14 16.89 -3.98
N ILE A 229 -2.59 18.06 -4.32
CA ILE A 229 -3.35 19.18 -4.91
C ILE A 229 -2.79 19.61 -6.26
N ARG A 230 -1.49 19.91 -6.38
CA ARG A 230 -0.93 20.56 -7.58
C ARG A 230 -0.96 19.68 -8.83
N GLY A 231 -0.91 18.36 -8.66
CA GLY A 231 -0.91 17.39 -9.76
C GLY A 231 -2.29 16.96 -10.24
N ARG A 232 -3.37 17.65 -9.84
CA ARG A 232 -4.73 17.36 -10.27
C ARG A 232 -5.02 17.94 -11.65
N THR A 233 -5.54 17.12 -12.56
CA THR A 233 -6.02 17.56 -13.88
C THR A 233 -7.36 16.92 -14.21
N ALA A 234 -8.37 17.75 -14.53
CA ALA A 234 -9.73 17.27 -14.82
C ALA A 234 -9.79 16.29 -16.01
N SER A 235 -8.85 16.36 -16.95
CA SER A 235 -8.75 15.43 -18.08
C SER A 235 -8.28 14.02 -17.70
N GLN A 236 -7.84 13.81 -16.45
CA GLN A 236 -7.44 12.50 -15.94
C GLN A 236 -8.53 11.80 -15.12
N ALA A 237 -9.70 12.43 -14.93
CA ALA A 237 -10.78 11.84 -14.16
C ALA A 237 -11.13 10.44 -14.68
N GLY A 238 -10.94 9.44 -13.81
CA GLY A 238 -11.35 8.06 -14.05
C GLY A 238 -12.87 7.90 -14.03
N ALA A 239 -13.34 6.65 -14.07
CA ALA A 239 -14.77 6.37 -13.90
C ALA A 239 -15.18 6.60 -12.44
N PHE A 240 -16.26 7.37 -12.24
CA PHE A 240 -16.93 7.48 -10.96
C PHE A 240 -18.08 6.46 -10.84
N PRO A 241 -18.43 6.01 -9.62
CA PRO A 241 -17.75 6.33 -8.37
C PRO A 241 -16.44 5.54 -8.21
N VAL A 242 -15.47 6.13 -7.50
CA VAL A 242 -14.26 5.45 -7.08
C VAL A 242 -14.48 4.82 -5.71
N VAL A 243 -14.27 3.51 -5.62
CA VAL A 243 -14.51 2.71 -4.41
C VAL A 243 -13.17 2.24 -3.85
N PHE A 244 -12.97 2.43 -2.55
CA PHE A 244 -11.78 1.97 -1.84
C PHE A 244 -12.11 1.14 -0.60
N PRO A 245 -11.50 -0.05 -0.46
CA PRO A 245 -10.87 -0.83 -1.54
C PRO A 245 -11.91 -1.22 -2.60
N ALA A 246 -11.50 -1.30 -3.86
CA ALA A 246 -12.36 -1.75 -4.96
C ALA A 246 -12.70 -3.25 -4.85
N ASP A 247 -13.69 -3.70 -5.63
CA ASP A 247 -14.16 -5.08 -5.58
C ASP A 247 -13.05 -6.11 -5.85
N GLY A 248 -13.01 -7.15 -5.01
CA GLY A 248 -12.04 -8.24 -5.04
C GLY A 248 -10.63 -7.86 -4.61
N ARG A 249 -10.39 -6.66 -4.06
CA ARG A 249 -9.05 -6.21 -3.66
C ARG A 249 -8.66 -6.67 -2.25
N VAL A 250 -7.35 -6.68 -2.00
CA VAL A 250 -6.74 -7.03 -0.71
C VAL A 250 -6.20 -5.76 -0.06
N LEU A 251 -6.73 -5.42 1.10
CA LEU A 251 -6.35 -4.24 1.86
C LEU A 251 -5.25 -4.60 2.88
N PRO A 252 -4.07 -3.94 2.83
CA PRO A 252 -2.92 -4.29 3.66
C PRO A 252 -3.13 -3.95 5.14
N ILE A 253 -3.81 -2.84 5.42
CA ILE A 253 -4.08 -2.34 6.77
C ILE A 253 -5.59 -2.40 7.06
N GLY A 254 -5.95 -2.88 8.24
CA GLY A 254 -7.36 -3.09 8.62
C GLY A 254 -7.90 -2.09 9.65
N SER A 255 -7.08 -1.15 10.11
CA SER A 255 -7.37 -0.33 11.29
C SER A 255 -7.02 1.14 11.11
N PHE A 256 -7.82 2.01 11.71
CA PHE A 256 -7.49 3.41 11.96
C PHE A 256 -7.10 3.58 13.43
N GLN A 257 -5.92 4.14 13.68
CA GLN A 257 -5.36 4.28 15.04
C GLN A 257 -5.72 5.61 15.72
N GLY A 258 -6.46 6.49 15.04
CA GLY A 258 -6.70 7.87 15.49
C GLY A 258 -5.70 8.85 14.88
N HIS A 259 -5.60 10.04 15.50
CA HIS A 259 -4.60 11.07 15.20
C HIS A 259 -4.73 11.80 13.85
N GLU A 260 -5.81 11.55 13.10
CA GLU A 260 -6.18 12.40 11.98
C GLU A 260 -6.83 13.70 12.45
N VAL A 261 -6.51 14.80 11.76
CA VAL A 261 -7.15 16.10 11.95
C VAL A 261 -7.67 16.56 10.58
N PRO A 262 -8.97 16.86 10.41
CA PRO A 262 -10.07 16.70 11.37
C PRO A 262 -10.25 15.25 11.88
N ASP A 263 -10.72 15.07 13.13
CA ASP A 263 -10.99 13.72 13.64
C ASP A 263 -12.23 13.11 12.96
N PRO A 264 -12.10 11.99 12.23
CA PRO A 264 -13.23 11.36 11.56
C PRO A 264 -14.24 10.76 12.55
N LEU A 265 -13.81 10.39 13.76
CA LEU A 265 -14.69 9.78 14.76
C LEU A 265 -15.59 10.80 15.46
N ALA A 266 -15.34 12.10 15.28
CA ALA A 266 -16.26 13.15 15.75
C ALA A 266 -17.67 13.01 15.16
N ALA A 267 -17.80 12.41 13.97
CA ALA A 267 -19.08 12.11 13.33
C ALA A 267 -19.64 10.72 13.68
N CYS A 268 -18.97 9.95 14.53
CA CYS A 268 -19.29 8.56 14.87
C CYS A 268 -19.51 8.39 16.38
N PRO A 269 -20.72 8.69 16.91
CA PRO A 269 -21.00 8.66 18.34
C PRO A 269 -20.64 7.33 19.01
N GLY A 270 -19.79 7.41 20.05
CA GLY A 270 -19.38 6.24 20.84
C GLY A 270 -18.25 5.41 20.23
N TYR A 271 -17.67 5.83 19.11
CA TYR A 271 -16.50 5.19 18.52
C TYR A 271 -15.24 5.78 19.16
N THR A 272 -14.22 4.94 19.39
CA THR A 272 -12.91 5.35 19.89
C THR A 272 -11.84 4.54 19.17
N PRO A 273 -10.66 5.09 18.86
CA PRO A 273 -9.60 4.31 18.25
C PRO A 273 -9.12 3.16 19.16
N PRO A 274 -8.66 2.04 18.59
CA PRO A 274 -8.61 1.77 17.15
C PRO A 274 -9.98 1.36 16.59
N THR A 275 -10.32 1.85 15.40
CA THR A 275 -11.51 1.43 14.63
C THR A 275 -11.07 0.67 13.38
N GLY A 276 -12.02 0.24 12.55
CA GLY A 276 -11.69 -0.15 11.18
C GLY A 276 -11.13 1.03 10.38
N ILE A 277 -10.29 0.72 9.40
CA ILE A 277 -9.92 1.69 8.35
C ILE A 277 -11.16 2.19 7.61
N ALA A 278 -11.13 3.46 7.20
CA ALA A 278 -12.20 4.04 6.41
C ALA A 278 -12.34 3.35 5.04
N LEU A 279 -13.55 2.94 4.72
CA LEU A 279 -13.96 2.56 3.36
C LEU A 279 -14.52 3.82 2.69
N LEU A 280 -14.14 4.05 1.44
CA LEU A 280 -14.45 5.30 0.74
C LEU A 280 -15.22 5.03 -0.55
N VAL A 281 -16.19 5.90 -0.82
CA VAL A 281 -16.84 6.01 -2.13
C VAL A 281 -16.79 7.48 -2.53
N GLN A 282 -16.02 7.80 -3.57
CA GLN A 282 -15.92 9.16 -4.12
C GLN A 282 -16.79 9.24 -5.38
N PHE A 283 -17.76 10.14 -5.37
CA PHE A 283 -18.58 10.48 -6.53
C PHE A 283 -17.94 11.61 -7.34
N ASP A 284 -18.46 11.83 -8.55
CA ASP A 284 -18.00 12.91 -9.41
C ASP A 284 -18.19 14.27 -8.70
N PRO A 285 -17.12 15.00 -8.36
CA PRO A 285 -17.23 16.28 -7.68
C PRO A 285 -17.84 17.38 -8.55
N ALA A 286 -17.95 17.18 -9.87
CA ALA A 286 -18.68 18.08 -10.77
C ALA A 286 -20.20 17.87 -10.73
N ALA A 287 -20.67 16.79 -10.09
CA ALA A 287 -22.09 16.50 -9.88
C ALA A 287 -22.51 16.77 -8.43
N PRO A 288 -23.81 17.02 -8.17
CA PRO A 288 -24.32 17.04 -6.80
C PRO A 288 -24.03 15.71 -6.08
N LEU A 289 -23.62 15.78 -4.81
CA LEU A 289 -23.41 14.59 -3.99
C LEU A 289 -24.74 13.80 -3.89
N PRO A 290 -24.75 12.49 -4.19
CA PRO A 290 -25.98 11.72 -4.16
C PRO A 290 -26.49 11.51 -2.74
N THR A 291 -27.80 11.33 -2.59
CA THR A 291 -28.40 11.02 -1.29
C THR A 291 -28.18 9.55 -0.95
N VAL A 292 -27.39 9.29 0.09
CA VAL A 292 -27.18 7.92 0.58
C VAL A 292 -28.31 7.50 1.51
N SER A 293 -29.12 6.53 1.06
CA SER A 293 -30.26 6.01 1.82
C SER A 293 -29.93 4.77 2.64
N ALA A 294 -28.92 4.00 2.25
CA ALA A 294 -28.51 2.79 2.98
C ALA A 294 -27.02 2.47 2.79
N SER A 295 -26.44 1.79 3.78
CA SER A 295 -25.12 1.19 3.71
C SER A 295 -25.09 -0.12 4.51
N THR A 296 -24.31 -1.10 4.06
CA THR A 296 -24.08 -2.34 4.81
C THR A 296 -22.61 -2.71 4.79
N LEU A 297 -22.17 -3.40 5.84
CA LEU A 297 -20.89 -4.08 5.90
C LEU A 297 -21.12 -5.42 6.56
N THR A 298 -20.62 -6.49 5.96
CA THR A 298 -20.78 -7.85 6.46
C THR A 298 -19.48 -8.62 6.38
N ARG A 299 -19.33 -9.60 7.26
CA ARG A 299 -18.25 -10.58 7.29
C ARG A 299 -18.91 -11.95 7.42
N ASP A 300 -18.71 -12.83 6.45
CA ASP A 300 -19.34 -14.16 6.40
C ASP A 300 -20.87 -14.10 6.62
N GLY A 301 -21.52 -13.07 6.07
CA GLY A 301 -22.97 -12.84 6.23
C GLY A 301 -23.40 -12.25 7.57
N VAL A 302 -22.47 -12.05 8.52
CA VAL A 302 -22.72 -11.36 9.79
C VAL A 302 -22.50 -9.86 9.62
N VAL A 303 -23.45 -9.05 10.06
CA VAL A 303 -23.33 -7.57 10.01
C VAL A 303 -22.16 -7.10 10.87
N VAL A 304 -21.34 -6.23 10.29
CA VAL A 304 -20.29 -5.48 10.98
C VAL A 304 -20.82 -4.07 11.19
N GLU A 305 -20.86 -3.64 12.45
CA GLU A 305 -21.27 -2.28 12.80
C GLU A 305 -20.33 -1.26 12.14
N HIS A 306 -20.91 -0.23 11.52
CA HIS A 306 -20.16 0.85 10.92
C HIS A 306 -20.92 2.17 11.03
N CYS A 307 -20.15 3.25 11.12
CA CYS A 307 -20.59 4.62 11.00
C CYS A 307 -20.55 5.06 9.54
N ARG A 308 -21.41 6.00 9.15
CA ARG A 308 -21.41 6.62 7.82
C ARG A 308 -21.52 8.14 7.93
N PHE A 309 -20.71 8.86 7.16
CA PHE A 309 -20.88 10.29 6.96
C PHE A 309 -20.32 10.75 5.61
N ASP A 310 -20.68 11.98 5.23
CA ASP A 310 -20.15 12.68 4.07
C ASP A 310 -19.96 14.17 4.38
N GLY A 311 -19.64 14.98 3.36
CA GLY A 311 -19.43 16.43 3.52
C GLY A 311 -20.65 17.21 4.03
N THR A 312 -21.85 16.64 4.04
CA THR A 312 -23.07 17.26 4.56
C THR A 312 -23.39 16.83 5.99
N THR A 313 -23.00 15.60 6.37
CA THR A 313 -23.31 15.02 7.68
C THR A 313 -22.13 14.95 8.65
N TYR A 314 -20.89 15.21 8.20
CA TYR A 314 -19.74 15.30 9.10
C TYR A 314 -19.97 16.38 10.16
N VAL A 315 -19.72 16.04 11.42
CA VAL A 315 -19.85 16.96 12.55
C VAL A 315 -18.57 16.97 13.37
N ASN A 316 -18.22 18.13 13.91
CA ASN A 316 -17.10 18.29 14.83
C ASN A 316 -17.48 19.31 15.91
N PRO A 317 -17.06 19.11 17.18
CA PRO A 317 -17.28 20.10 18.24
C PRO A 317 -16.71 21.49 17.91
N ASP A 318 -15.63 21.57 17.14
CA ASP A 318 -15.06 22.81 16.62
C ASP A 318 -15.68 23.14 15.24
N PRO A 319 -16.41 24.27 15.11
CA PRO A 319 -17.04 24.65 13.83
C PRO A 319 -16.06 24.93 12.68
N ALA A 320 -14.86 25.42 12.97
CA ALA A 320 -13.85 25.67 11.94
C ALA A 320 -13.28 24.35 11.42
N VAL A 321 -12.96 23.43 12.33
CA VAL A 321 -12.52 22.06 11.98
C VAL A 321 -13.63 21.30 11.25
N GLN A 322 -14.89 21.47 11.66
CA GLN A 322 -16.03 20.92 10.95
C GLN A 322 -16.10 21.42 9.50
N SER A 323 -15.95 22.73 9.30
CA SER A 323 -15.97 23.35 7.97
C SER A 323 -14.86 22.77 7.08
N ILE A 324 -13.64 22.63 7.62
CA ILE A 324 -12.51 22.02 6.92
C ILE A 324 -12.84 20.58 6.50
N GLY A 325 -13.29 19.73 7.43
CA GLY A 325 -13.62 18.33 7.12
C GLY A 325 -14.72 18.21 6.07
N ARG A 326 -15.77 19.04 6.17
CA ARG A 326 -16.83 19.08 5.16
C ARG A 326 -16.31 19.49 3.79
N ASN A 327 -15.46 20.51 3.72
CA ASN A 327 -14.89 20.99 2.46
C ASN A 327 -13.98 19.94 1.82
N VAL A 328 -13.17 19.23 2.60
CA VAL A 328 -12.30 18.15 2.10
C VAL A 328 -13.11 17.03 1.46
N LEU A 329 -14.19 16.59 2.10
CA LEU A 329 -15.07 15.54 1.58
C LEU A 329 -15.89 16.03 0.38
N ALA A 330 -16.44 17.24 0.44
CA ALA A 330 -17.24 17.83 -0.62
C ALA A 330 -16.42 18.04 -1.90
N ALA A 331 -15.16 18.45 -1.78
CA ALA A 331 -14.25 18.64 -2.93
C ALA A 331 -14.01 17.36 -3.75
N ARG A 332 -14.35 16.18 -3.20
CA ARG A 332 -14.13 14.86 -3.81
C ARG A 332 -15.37 13.97 -3.81
N GLY A 333 -16.55 14.57 -3.57
CA GLY A 333 -17.81 13.84 -3.52
C GLY A 333 -17.78 12.62 -2.59
N ALA A 334 -17.05 12.71 -1.47
CA ALA A 334 -16.68 11.54 -0.67
C ALA A 334 -17.76 11.14 0.35
N VAL A 335 -18.09 9.86 0.36
CA VAL A 335 -18.84 9.17 1.41
C VAL A 335 -17.89 8.22 2.14
N VAL A 336 -17.94 8.27 3.47
CA VAL A 336 -17.06 7.52 4.36
C VAL A 336 -17.87 6.48 5.12
N LEU A 337 -17.38 5.24 5.16
CA LEU A 337 -17.86 4.20 6.09
C LEU A 337 -16.71 3.81 7.03
N ILE A 338 -16.93 3.91 8.34
CA ILE A 338 -15.94 3.52 9.36
C ILE A 338 -16.48 2.33 10.14
N PRO A 339 -15.90 1.12 10.02
CA PRO A 339 -16.24 0.00 10.88
C PRO A 339 -15.91 0.30 12.34
N ARG A 340 -16.78 -0.08 13.28
CA ARG A 340 -16.55 0.21 14.71
C ARG A 340 -15.29 -0.42 15.26
N GLU A 341 -15.06 -1.66 14.88
CA GLU A 341 -13.92 -2.46 15.31
C GLU A 341 -12.92 -2.63 14.17
N PRO A 342 -11.63 -2.80 14.47
CA PRO A 342 -10.61 -3.12 13.46
C PRO A 342 -11.01 -4.31 12.59
N LEU A 343 -10.75 -4.19 11.28
CA LEU A 343 -10.95 -5.29 10.35
C LEU A 343 -9.84 -6.32 10.53
N SER A 344 -10.22 -7.59 10.60
CA SER A 344 -9.32 -8.69 10.94
C SER A 344 -8.66 -9.27 9.70
N LYS A 345 -7.34 -9.53 9.80
CA LYS A 345 -6.56 -10.15 8.73
C LYS A 345 -7.05 -11.57 8.40
N GLY A 346 -6.90 -11.96 7.15
CA GLY A 346 -7.33 -13.25 6.60
C GLY A 346 -8.84 -13.37 6.42
N LEU A 347 -9.62 -12.31 6.66
CA LEU A 347 -11.08 -12.32 6.54
C LEU A 347 -11.55 -11.48 5.35
N SER A 348 -12.65 -11.93 4.75
CA SER A 348 -13.32 -11.24 3.66
C SER A 348 -14.55 -10.48 4.17
N TYR A 349 -14.76 -9.32 3.57
CA TYR A 349 -15.82 -8.39 3.88
C TYR A 349 -16.62 -8.07 2.62
N ALA A 350 -17.92 -7.90 2.75
CA ALA A 350 -18.79 -7.42 1.69
C ALA A 350 -19.51 -6.16 2.17
N ALA A 351 -19.42 -5.10 1.36
CA ALA A 351 -19.99 -3.80 1.65
C ALA A 351 -20.98 -3.40 0.55
N SER A 352 -21.94 -2.56 0.92
CA SER A 352 -22.84 -1.93 -0.04
C SER A 352 -23.16 -0.49 0.34
N LEU A 353 -23.48 0.31 -0.67
CA LEU A 353 -23.92 1.69 -0.54
C LEU A 353 -25.08 1.93 -1.52
N THR A 354 -26.23 2.37 -1.02
CA THR A 354 -27.36 2.77 -1.85
C THR A 354 -27.41 4.29 -1.94
N ALA A 355 -27.17 4.81 -3.14
CA ALA A 355 -27.10 6.24 -3.46
C ALA A 355 -28.12 6.54 -4.58
N ASP A 356 -29.03 7.49 -4.35
CA ASP A 356 -30.11 7.87 -5.28
C ASP A 356 -30.93 6.66 -5.81
N GLY A 357 -31.10 5.64 -4.97
CA GLY A 357 -31.83 4.41 -5.30
C GLY A 357 -31.01 3.35 -6.06
N ALA A 358 -29.81 3.66 -6.52
CA ALA A 358 -28.87 2.69 -7.09
C ALA A 358 -27.99 2.08 -5.99
N THR A 359 -27.79 0.77 -6.00
CA THR A 359 -26.95 0.07 -5.01
C THR A 359 -25.63 -0.34 -5.63
N LEU A 360 -24.54 0.16 -5.04
CA LEU A 360 -23.18 -0.30 -5.25
C LEU A 360 -22.90 -1.43 -4.26
N SER A 361 -22.25 -2.50 -4.69
CA SER A 361 -21.84 -3.60 -3.82
C SER A 361 -20.45 -4.06 -4.23
N TRP A 362 -19.60 -4.30 -3.24
CA TRP A 362 -18.23 -4.75 -3.45
C TRP A 362 -17.77 -5.63 -2.28
N SER A 363 -16.75 -6.41 -2.55
CA SER A 363 -16.10 -7.28 -1.59
C SER A 363 -14.60 -7.01 -1.55
N PHE A 364 -13.98 -7.25 -0.40
CA PHE A 364 -12.54 -7.11 -0.24
C PHE A 364 -12.06 -8.04 0.88
N THR A 365 -10.76 -8.30 0.91
CA THR A 365 -10.11 -9.07 1.98
C THR A 365 -9.13 -8.17 2.70
N VAL A 366 -8.95 -8.35 4.01
CA VAL A 366 -7.86 -7.71 4.74
C VAL A 366 -6.77 -8.75 4.90
N ASP A 367 -5.59 -8.52 4.34
CA ASP A 367 -4.45 -9.43 4.48
C ASP A 367 -3.14 -8.72 4.16
N CYS A 368 -2.02 -9.34 4.49
CA CYS A 368 -0.71 -8.85 4.04
C CYS A 368 -0.59 -9.04 2.50
N PRO A 369 -0.04 -8.06 1.78
CA PRO A 369 0.19 -8.16 0.34
C PRO A 369 1.21 -9.24 -0.06
#